data_AF-A0A2J6X250-F1
#
_entry.id   AF-A0A2J6X250-F1
#
_cell.length_a   1.000
_cell.length_b   1.000
_cell.length_c   1.000
_cell.angle_alpha   90.00
_cell.angle_beta   90.00
_cell.angle_gamma   90.00
#
_symmetry.space_group_name_H-M   'P 1'
#
loop_
_entity.id
_entity.type
_entity.pdbx_description
1 polymer ?
#
loop_
_entity_poly.entity_id
_entity_poly.type
_entity_poly.pdbx_seq_one_letter_code
_entity_poly.pdbx_strand_id
1 'polypeptide(L)'
;PAEIVAEHGSLLERVLTERLEQDPLRRIVSFGRLHYPEANLVSFGKNDLRKIRDYIIERNEPLLDTEIIADLYYHNPRQPDYEVFRFSLNYRLSREKDFEFVGVEGANIWSTKGLPSIGSKRVKAAEMGQLTSYLIEGFDDSLADESAASIAASGSVTRFLTFFEWEYGVLPLDAAMTALLPKPVFADQRSAVLRFNSPQHFSSYLVEVRYPTGNRGGWLQGLEDFFHEHLVPGALITISRTDAVNVFSISYEEADETMARLLTFDEKKNKFSFANMTFYCMVDDDLLPEQNHYGKLRNLKAFAMGERRKAEMILEHVCETMGERSGSRDQPMYRVTFDDVFIAYNVLRPASRSFLQALINSHPSIAADPAAPGSFLFTPPSVERGADEAEDEENLPIQPTLRRRSGRYIEDDE
;
A
#
# COMPACT_ATOMS: atom_id res chain seq x y z
N PRO A 1 27.96 -4.92 28.05
CA PRO A 1 26.98 -3.81 27.90
C PRO A 1 25.95 -4.05 26.80
N ALA A 2 26.39 -4.40 25.58
CA ALA A 2 25.50 -4.67 24.45
C ALA A 2 24.56 -5.89 24.68
N GLU A 3 25.06 -6.98 25.24
CA GLU A 3 24.24 -8.17 25.57
C GLU A 3 23.18 -7.88 26.63
N ILE A 4 23.51 -7.09 27.66
CA ILE A 4 22.57 -6.69 28.72
C ILE A 4 21.46 -5.78 28.16
N VAL A 5 21.81 -4.86 27.26
CA VAL A 5 20.82 -4.00 26.58
C VAL A 5 19.97 -4.83 25.61
N ALA A 6 20.54 -5.82 24.93
CA ALA A 6 19.77 -6.73 24.07
C ALA A 6 18.78 -7.60 24.86
N GLU A 7 19.17 -8.08 26.05
CA GLU A 7 18.34 -8.96 26.87
C GLU A 7 17.31 -8.21 27.75
N HIS A 8 17.68 -7.05 28.28
CA HIS A 8 16.86 -6.33 29.25
C HIS A 8 16.44 -4.92 28.82
N GLY A 9 16.88 -4.44 27.66
CA GLY A 9 16.63 -3.06 27.20
C GLY A 9 15.15 -2.73 27.08
N SER A 10 14.35 -3.63 26.49
CA SER A 10 12.90 -3.45 26.35
C SER A 10 12.16 -3.42 27.69
N LEU A 11 12.60 -4.25 28.65
CA LEU A 11 12.07 -4.24 30.01
C LEU A 11 12.42 -2.94 30.73
N LEU A 12 13.67 -2.48 30.61
CA LEU A 12 14.13 -1.23 31.22
C LEU A 12 13.42 -0.02 30.63
N GLU A 13 13.23 0.02 29.31
CA GLU A 13 12.50 1.07 28.61
C GLU A 13 11.05 1.15 29.09
N ARG A 14 10.37 -0.02 29.22
CA ARG A 14 9.01 -0.08 29.76
C ARG A 14 8.94 0.41 31.20
N VAL A 15 9.81 -0.09 32.08
CA VAL A 15 9.84 0.31 33.49
C VAL A 15 10.14 1.81 33.63
N LEU A 16 11.08 2.34 32.84
CA LEU A 16 11.38 3.77 32.84
C LEU A 16 10.15 4.58 32.42
N THR A 17 9.49 4.20 31.32
CA THR A 17 8.30 4.88 30.82
C THR A 17 7.18 4.88 31.85
N GLU A 18 6.85 3.71 32.43
CA GLU A 18 5.83 3.58 33.48
C GLU A 18 6.14 4.48 34.69
N ARG A 19 7.41 4.56 35.11
CA ARG A 19 7.81 5.39 36.25
C ARG A 19 7.77 6.88 35.94
N LEU A 20 8.07 7.29 34.72
CA LEU A 20 8.00 8.69 34.30
C LEU A 20 6.56 9.15 34.13
N GLU A 21 5.66 8.30 33.62
CA GLU A 21 4.23 8.59 33.56
C GLU A 21 3.59 8.75 34.94
N GLN A 22 4.10 8.01 35.93
CA GLN A 22 3.66 8.07 37.33
C GLN A 22 4.33 9.20 38.13
N ASP A 23 5.23 10.01 37.55
CA ASP A 23 5.85 11.14 38.26
C ASP A 23 4.79 12.21 38.59
N PRO A 24 4.44 12.40 39.88
CA PRO A 24 3.41 13.38 40.27
C PRO A 24 3.81 14.82 39.97
N LEU A 25 5.11 15.08 39.78
CA LEU A 25 5.65 16.40 39.51
C LEU A 25 5.75 16.69 38.01
N ARG A 26 5.55 15.68 37.15
CA ARG A 26 5.63 15.75 35.67
C ARG A 26 6.85 16.53 35.18
N ARG A 27 7.99 16.39 35.86
CA ARG A 27 9.17 17.21 35.59
C ARG A 27 9.93 16.77 34.34
N ILE A 28 9.70 15.53 33.92
CA ILE A 28 10.33 14.92 32.77
C ILE A 28 9.26 14.71 31.72
N VAL A 29 9.55 15.14 30.50
CA VAL A 29 8.69 14.94 29.35
C VAL A 29 9.41 14.08 28.32
N SER A 30 8.65 13.39 27.49
CA SER A 30 9.15 12.45 26.49
C SER A 30 8.75 12.84 25.08
N PHE A 31 9.62 12.49 24.13
CA PHE A 31 9.33 12.47 22.70
C PHE A 31 10.06 11.26 22.10
N GLY A 32 9.29 10.28 21.63
CA GLY A 32 9.81 8.96 21.26
C GLY A 32 10.51 8.33 22.47
N ARG A 33 11.77 7.93 22.28
CA ARG A 33 12.63 7.36 23.33
C ARG A 33 13.41 8.40 24.15
N LEU A 34 13.32 9.67 23.77
CA LEU A 34 14.07 10.76 24.40
C LEU A 34 13.30 11.32 25.59
N HIS A 35 14.03 11.69 26.64
CA HIS A 35 13.48 12.20 27.90
C HIS A 35 14.28 13.42 28.35
N TYR A 36 13.59 14.53 28.63
CA TYR A 36 14.23 15.77 29.09
C TYR A 36 13.45 16.42 30.25
N PRO A 37 14.13 17.14 31.16
CA PRO A 37 13.45 17.99 32.14
C PRO A 37 12.67 19.12 31.43
N GLU A 38 11.38 19.28 31.73
CA GLU A 38 10.52 20.31 31.12
C GLU A 38 11.09 21.73 31.35
N ALA A 39 11.69 21.97 32.51
CA ALA A 39 12.29 23.25 32.89
C ALA A 39 13.45 23.69 31.98
N ASN A 40 14.06 22.75 31.24
CA ASN A 40 15.19 23.04 30.35
C ASN A 40 14.73 23.28 28.90
N LEU A 41 13.43 23.15 28.61
CA LEU A 41 12.92 23.24 27.25
C LEU A 41 12.79 24.69 26.79
N VAL A 42 13.10 24.89 25.51
CA VAL A 42 12.86 26.15 24.82
C VAL A 42 11.36 26.31 24.57
N SER A 43 10.83 27.49 24.87
CA SER A 43 9.42 27.79 24.64
C SER A 43 9.17 28.22 23.19
N PHE A 44 8.25 27.53 22.51
CA PHE A 44 7.77 27.90 21.18
C PHE A 44 6.36 28.45 21.26
N GLY A 45 6.21 29.72 20.91
CA GLY A 45 4.94 30.44 20.94
C GLY A 45 4.07 30.19 19.71
N LYS A 46 2.87 30.81 19.71
CA LYS A 46 1.94 30.70 18.57
C LYS A 46 2.51 31.24 17.25
N ASN A 47 3.34 32.27 17.31
CA ASN A 47 3.97 32.85 16.13
C ASN A 47 5.03 31.90 15.54
N ASP A 48 5.76 31.17 16.39
CA ASP A 48 6.75 30.19 15.94
C ASP A 48 6.07 29.01 15.26
N LEU A 49 4.99 28.49 15.85
CA LEU A 49 4.17 27.45 15.25
C LEU A 49 3.57 27.88 13.91
N ARG A 50 3.08 29.13 13.79
CA ARG A 50 2.60 29.65 12.51
C ARG A 50 3.72 29.68 11.47
N LYS A 51 4.89 30.21 11.81
CA LYS A 51 6.05 30.26 10.91
C LYS A 51 6.47 28.87 10.43
N ILE A 52 6.56 27.89 11.34
CA ILE A 52 6.91 26.51 10.99
C ILE A 52 5.87 25.92 10.02
N ARG A 53 4.58 26.10 10.32
CA ARG A 53 3.50 25.63 9.43
C ARG A 53 3.58 26.28 8.06
N ASP A 54 3.71 27.60 8.00
CA ASP A 54 3.78 28.33 6.74
C ASP A 54 5.01 27.89 5.92
N TYR A 55 6.14 27.63 6.58
CA TYR A 55 7.35 27.11 5.96
C TYR A 55 7.17 25.71 5.37
N ILE A 56 6.56 24.78 6.11
CA ILE A 56 6.25 23.42 5.60
C ILE A 56 5.33 23.52 4.36
N ILE A 57 4.32 24.39 4.40
CA ILE A 57 3.41 24.61 3.26
C ILE A 57 4.16 25.21 2.06
N GLU A 58 5.05 26.18 2.28
CA GLU A 58 5.86 26.81 1.23
C GLU A 58 6.80 25.81 0.56
N ARG A 59 7.42 24.91 1.34
CA ARG A 59 8.26 23.82 0.82
C ARG A 59 7.46 22.73 0.12
N ASN A 60 6.15 22.67 0.37
CA ASN A 60 5.20 21.77 -0.27
C ASN A 60 5.51 20.27 -0.07
N GLU A 61 6.24 19.94 1.00
CA GLU A 61 6.51 18.57 1.45
C GLU A 61 6.73 18.51 2.97
N PRO A 62 6.55 17.34 3.62
CA PRO A 62 6.94 17.15 5.02
C PRO A 62 8.45 17.36 5.22
N LEU A 63 8.83 18.02 6.31
CA LEU A 63 10.22 18.45 6.54
C LEU A 63 10.87 17.79 7.74
N LEU A 64 12.17 17.57 7.65
CA LEU A 64 12.98 17.13 8.78
C LEU A 64 13.03 18.21 9.86
N ASP A 65 13.04 17.79 11.12
CA ASP A 65 13.25 18.70 12.24
C ASP A 65 14.56 19.48 12.11
N THR A 66 15.62 18.84 11.61
CA THR A 66 16.91 19.48 11.35
C THR A 66 16.84 20.56 10.27
N GLU A 67 16.01 20.39 9.22
CA GLU A 67 15.79 21.40 8.18
C GLU A 67 15.01 22.59 8.75
N ILE A 68 13.93 22.33 9.48
CA ILE A 68 13.14 23.38 10.16
C ILE A 68 14.03 24.21 11.10
N ILE A 69 14.90 23.55 11.88
CA ILE A 69 15.80 24.21 12.82
C ILE A 69 16.85 25.05 12.08
N ALA A 70 17.47 24.50 11.04
CA ALA A 70 18.49 25.19 10.28
C ALA A 70 17.93 26.42 9.56
N ASP A 71 16.80 26.29 8.90
CA ASP A 71 16.30 27.33 7.98
C ASP A 71 15.53 28.45 8.70
N LEU A 72 14.76 28.12 9.75
CA LEU A 72 13.96 29.12 10.46
C LEU A 72 14.69 29.73 11.66
N TYR A 73 15.57 28.97 12.30
CA TYR A 73 16.22 29.38 13.55
C TYR A 73 17.73 29.55 13.42
N TYR A 74 18.33 29.17 12.28
CA TYR A 74 19.77 29.25 12.04
C TYR A 74 20.60 28.58 13.15
N HIS A 75 20.03 27.53 13.75
CA HIS A 75 20.61 26.85 14.90
C HIS A 75 21.31 25.57 14.42
N ASN A 76 22.60 25.45 14.73
CA ASN A 76 23.49 24.47 14.13
C ASN A 76 23.78 23.30 15.07
N PRO A 77 23.92 22.05 14.56
CA PRO A 77 24.34 20.88 15.34
C PRO A 77 25.61 21.03 16.19
N ARG A 78 26.49 21.99 15.88
CA ARG A 78 27.71 22.27 16.64
C ARG A 78 27.46 23.06 17.93
N GLN A 79 26.27 23.63 18.11
CA GLN A 79 25.92 24.39 19.31
C GLN A 79 25.59 23.44 20.46
N PRO A 80 26.03 23.74 21.69
CA PRO A 80 25.94 22.81 22.82
C PRO A 80 24.51 22.51 23.26
N ASP A 81 23.57 23.42 22.96
CA ASP A 81 22.14 23.33 23.28
C ASP A 81 21.29 22.76 22.12
N TYR A 82 21.91 22.40 20.99
CA TYR A 82 21.18 21.97 19.78
C TYR A 82 20.25 20.78 20.04
N GLU A 83 20.70 19.75 20.74
CA GLU A 83 19.86 18.57 21.02
C GLU A 83 18.68 18.90 21.95
N VAL A 84 18.88 19.83 22.90
CA VAL A 84 17.78 20.33 23.76
C VAL A 84 16.79 21.12 22.93
N PHE A 85 17.26 21.98 22.03
CA PHE A 85 16.42 22.77 21.13
C PHE A 85 15.61 21.86 20.19
N ARG A 86 16.29 20.88 19.57
CA ARG A 86 15.69 19.88 18.69
C ARG A 86 14.63 19.07 19.42
N PHE A 87 14.92 18.60 20.63
CA PHE A 87 13.91 17.93 21.46
C PHE A 87 12.73 18.86 21.77
N SER A 88 13.00 20.11 22.17
CA SER A 88 11.96 21.10 22.50
C SER A 88 11.02 21.35 21.31
N LEU A 89 11.56 21.45 20.09
CA LEU A 89 10.77 21.60 18.87
C LEU A 89 9.84 20.40 18.66
N ASN A 90 10.39 19.19 18.63
CA ASN A 90 9.64 17.97 18.40
C ASN A 90 8.54 17.75 19.46
N TYR A 91 8.89 17.96 20.73
CA TYR A 91 7.96 17.89 21.84
C TYR A 91 6.83 18.92 21.73
N ARG A 92 7.13 20.14 21.26
CA ARG A 92 6.09 21.15 21.04
C ARG A 92 5.15 20.74 19.92
N LEU A 93 5.70 20.33 18.78
CA LEU A 93 4.92 19.98 17.58
C LEU A 93 4.01 18.78 17.83
N SER A 94 4.46 17.77 18.58
CA SER A 94 3.66 16.57 18.89
C SER A 94 2.37 16.87 19.65
N ARG A 95 2.31 18.01 20.36
CA ARG A 95 1.16 18.43 21.16
C ARG A 95 0.19 19.32 20.39
N GLU A 96 0.53 19.71 19.16
CA GLU A 96 -0.24 20.65 18.35
C GLU A 96 -1.00 19.93 17.24
N LYS A 97 -2.32 20.12 17.19
CA LYS A 97 -3.23 19.40 16.28
C LYS A 97 -3.04 19.72 14.79
N ASP A 98 -2.28 20.76 14.47
CA ASP A 98 -2.01 21.20 13.10
C ASP A 98 -0.74 20.55 12.52
N PHE A 99 0.02 19.83 13.35
CA PHE A 99 1.19 19.08 12.94
C PHE A 99 0.95 17.58 13.11
N GLU A 100 1.50 16.81 12.19
CA GLU A 100 1.46 15.35 12.24
C GLU A 100 2.89 14.85 12.14
N PHE A 101 3.28 13.98 13.08
CA PHE A 101 4.56 13.30 13.01
C PHE A 101 4.49 12.19 11.96
N VAL A 102 5.33 12.30 10.94
CA VAL A 102 5.44 11.33 9.84
C VAL A 102 6.89 10.87 9.68
N GLY A 103 7.70 10.99 10.73
CA GLY A 103 9.09 10.57 10.75
C GLY A 103 9.29 9.11 11.13
N VAL A 104 10.56 8.70 11.20
CA VAL A 104 11.00 7.39 11.67
C VAL A 104 12.12 7.57 12.70
N GLU A 105 12.49 6.51 13.41
CA GLU A 105 13.59 6.59 14.37
C GLU A 105 14.87 7.05 13.68
N GLY A 106 15.49 8.11 14.20
CA GLY A 106 16.67 8.76 13.62
C GLY A 106 16.37 9.89 12.63
N ALA A 107 15.12 10.02 12.14
CA ALA A 107 14.71 11.05 11.20
C ALA A 107 13.30 11.57 11.55
N ASN A 108 13.23 12.60 12.39
CA ASN A 108 11.96 13.21 12.78
C ASN A 108 11.46 14.10 11.64
N ILE A 109 10.33 13.75 11.04
CA ILE A 109 9.73 14.47 9.91
C ILE A 109 8.35 14.95 10.34
N TRP A 110 8.05 16.20 10.03
CA TRP A 110 6.79 16.85 10.38
C TRP A 110 6.01 17.24 9.13
N SER A 111 4.74 16.83 9.11
CA SER A 111 3.75 17.26 8.15
C SER A 111 2.79 18.27 8.80
N THR A 112 2.04 19.00 7.99
CA THR A 112 1.01 19.93 8.46
C THR A 112 -0.24 19.86 7.58
N LYS A 113 -1.38 20.29 8.15
CA LYS A 113 -2.62 20.40 7.39
C LYS A 113 -2.46 21.40 6.24
N GLY A 114 -2.91 20.99 5.06
CA GLY A 114 -2.86 21.80 3.83
C GLY A 114 -1.80 21.35 2.84
N LEU A 115 -0.92 20.42 3.22
CA LEU A 115 -0.03 19.77 2.25
C LEU A 115 -0.83 18.89 1.27
N PRO A 116 -0.35 18.76 0.02
CA PRO A 116 -0.88 17.79 -0.91
C PRO A 116 -0.67 16.36 -0.40
N SER A 117 -1.60 15.47 -0.73
CA SER A 117 -1.46 14.04 -0.47
C SER A 117 -0.30 13.48 -1.31
N ILE A 118 0.53 12.65 -0.69
CA ILE A 118 1.56 11.88 -1.41
C ILE A 118 0.87 10.74 -2.18
N GLY A 119 1.17 10.64 -3.48
CA GLY A 119 0.61 9.63 -4.37
C GLY A 119 -0.82 9.90 -4.84
N SER A 120 -1.41 8.87 -5.45
CA SER A 120 -2.71 8.97 -6.12
C SER A 120 -3.86 9.30 -5.17
N LYS A 121 -4.76 10.19 -5.58
CA LYS A 121 -6.06 10.41 -4.91
C LYS A 121 -7.13 9.40 -5.31
N ARG A 122 -6.79 8.48 -6.22
CA ARG A 122 -7.72 7.51 -6.83
C ARG A 122 -8.16 6.42 -5.86
N VAL A 123 -7.40 6.16 -4.80
CA VAL A 123 -7.77 5.22 -3.75
C VAL A 123 -7.74 5.88 -2.38
N LYS A 124 -8.84 5.80 -1.64
CA LYS A 124 -8.88 6.33 -0.28
C LYS A 124 -8.14 5.38 0.67
N ALA A 125 -7.49 5.94 1.68
CA ALA A 125 -6.77 5.15 2.68
C ALA A 125 -7.64 4.08 3.38
N ALA A 126 -8.91 4.39 3.66
CA ALA A 126 -9.83 3.42 4.26
C ALA A 126 -10.17 2.25 3.32
N GLU A 127 -10.16 2.47 2.00
CA GLU A 127 -10.39 1.45 1.00
C GLU A 127 -9.13 0.60 0.83
N MET A 128 -7.96 1.22 0.63
CA MET A 128 -6.68 0.50 0.52
C MET A 128 -6.41 -0.41 1.71
N GLY A 129 -6.56 0.10 2.94
CA GLY A 129 -6.34 -0.73 4.13
C GLY A 129 -7.28 -1.94 4.23
N GLN A 130 -8.49 -1.88 3.64
CA GLN A 130 -9.37 -3.04 3.55
C GLN A 130 -8.99 -3.98 2.40
N LEU A 131 -8.49 -3.45 1.29
CA LEU A 131 -8.00 -4.28 0.18
C LEU A 131 -6.78 -5.11 0.60
N THR A 132 -5.91 -4.57 1.46
CA THR A 132 -4.71 -5.25 1.97
C THR A 132 -4.92 -5.99 3.30
N SER A 133 -6.16 -6.14 3.79
CA SER A 133 -6.45 -6.84 5.06
C SER A 133 -5.98 -8.29 5.07
N TYR A 134 -5.91 -8.93 3.89
CA TYR A 134 -5.47 -10.31 3.71
C TYR A 134 -4.06 -10.57 4.30
N LEU A 135 -3.19 -9.55 4.34
CA LEU A 135 -1.87 -9.64 4.96
C LEU A 135 -1.95 -9.88 6.48
N ILE A 136 -2.90 -9.23 7.15
CA ILE A 136 -3.12 -9.40 8.61
C ILE A 136 -3.85 -10.72 8.89
N GLU A 137 -4.67 -11.17 7.94
CA GLU A 137 -5.35 -12.47 8.00
C GLU A 137 -4.39 -13.66 7.81
N GLY A 138 -3.11 -13.40 7.53
CA GLY A 138 -2.06 -14.42 7.44
C GLY A 138 -1.81 -14.94 6.02
N PHE A 139 -2.36 -14.28 4.99
CA PHE A 139 -2.17 -14.65 3.60
C PHE A 139 -1.01 -13.88 2.96
N ASP A 140 0.19 -14.05 3.49
CA ASP A 140 1.40 -13.39 3.02
C ASP A 140 2.37 -14.44 2.44
N ASP A 141 2.72 -14.29 1.16
CA ASP A 141 3.66 -15.12 0.42
C ASP A 141 4.99 -14.41 0.11
N SER A 142 5.20 -13.18 0.62
CA SER A 142 6.37 -12.35 0.31
C SER A 142 7.70 -12.90 0.84
N LEU A 143 7.66 -13.82 1.81
CA LEU A 143 8.84 -14.48 2.38
C LEU A 143 9.10 -15.88 1.81
N ALA A 144 8.47 -16.25 0.69
CA ALA A 144 8.64 -17.56 0.08
C ALA A 144 10.08 -17.80 -0.40
N ASP A 145 10.69 -16.79 -1.02
CA ASP A 145 12.03 -16.90 -1.62
C ASP A 145 13.14 -16.38 -0.68
N GLU A 146 12.84 -15.34 0.11
CA GLU A 146 13.79 -14.72 1.01
C GLU A 146 13.23 -14.55 2.43
N SER A 147 13.97 -15.00 3.44
CA SER A 147 13.55 -14.85 4.84
C SER A 147 13.66 -13.40 5.32
N ALA A 148 12.80 -13.00 6.26
CA ALA A 148 12.83 -11.67 6.87
C ALA A 148 14.20 -11.31 7.49
N ALA A 149 14.93 -12.31 8.03
CA ALA A 149 16.27 -12.10 8.58
C ALA A 149 17.30 -11.82 7.49
N SER A 150 17.19 -12.47 6.32
CA SER A 150 18.04 -12.19 5.16
C SER A 150 17.78 -10.78 4.63
N ILE A 151 16.52 -10.39 4.45
CA ILE A 151 16.12 -9.04 4.02
C ILE A 151 16.65 -7.97 4.98
N ALA A 152 16.50 -8.20 6.29
CA ALA A 152 16.99 -7.25 7.29
C ALA A 152 18.52 -7.09 7.25
N ALA A 153 19.25 -8.15 6.90
CA ALA A 153 20.70 -8.16 6.80
C ALA A 153 21.23 -7.62 5.45
N SER A 154 20.59 -7.97 4.34
CA SER A 154 20.90 -7.47 3.00
C SER A 154 20.49 -6.01 2.84
N GLY A 155 19.45 -5.58 3.57
CA GLY A 155 18.87 -4.26 3.46
C GLY A 155 18.19 -4.05 2.12
N SER A 156 17.72 -5.11 1.46
CA SER A 156 17.09 -5.05 0.14
C SER A 156 15.94 -6.04 0.00
N VAL A 157 14.95 -5.69 -0.83
CA VAL A 157 13.86 -6.57 -1.27
C VAL A 157 13.72 -6.45 -2.77
N THR A 158 13.51 -7.58 -3.44
CA THR A 158 13.22 -7.65 -4.86
C THR A 158 11.84 -8.28 -5.06
N ARG A 159 11.01 -7.71 -5.94
CA ARG A 159 9.64 -8.18 -6.21
C ARG A 159 9.16 -7.80 -7.59
N PHE A 160 8.21 -8.56 -8.11
CA PHE A 160 7.48 -8.19 -9.31
C PHE A 160 6.28 -7.28 -8.99
N LEU A 161 5.95 -6.39 -9.92
CA LEU A 161 4.77 -5.54 -9.83
C LEU A 161 3.53 -6.24 -10.40
N THR A 162 2.43 -6.25 -9.66
CA THR A 162 1.11 -6.57 -10.22
C THR A 162 0.53 -5.40 -11.00
N PHE A 163 -0.50 -5.63 -11.81
CA PHE A 163 -1.21 -4.54 -12.50
C PHE A 163 -1.75 -3.49 -11.53
N PHE A 164 -2.37 -3.89 -10.41
CA PHE A 164 -2.92 -2.94 -9.43
C PHE A 164 -1.82 -2.09 -8.78
N GLU A 165 -0.69 -2.70 -8.43
CA GLU A 165 0.44 -1.98 -7.83
C GLU A 165 1.02 -0.94 -8.80
N TRP A 166 1.27 -1.35 -10.04
CA TRP A 166 1.72 -0.47 -11.12
C TRP A 166 0.72 0.67 -11.37
N GLU A 167 -0.54 0.32 -11.64
CA GLU A 167 -1.58 1.27 -12.03
C GLU A 167 -1.83 2.31 -10.95
N TYR A 168 -1.83 1.96 -9.66
CA TYR A 168 -2.14 2.90 -8.58
C TYR A 168 -0.91 3.45 -7.85
N GLY A 169 0.31 3.05 -8.22
CA GLY A 169 1.54 3.51 -7.56
C GLY A 169 1.62 3.10 -6.09
N VAL A 170 1.12 1.91 -5.77
CA VAL A 170 1.01 1.39 -4.40
C VAL A 170 1.72 0.04 -4.26
N LEU A 171 2.24 -0.26 -3.07
CA LEU A 171 2.78 -1.57 -2.73
C LEU A 171 2.20 -2.05 -1.40
N PRO A 172 1.70 -3.29 -1.27
CA PRO A 172 1.29 -3.83 0.02
C PRO A 172 2.45 -3.83 1.02
N LEU A 173 2.18 -3.48 2.28
CA LEU A 173 3.17 -3.58 3.35
C LEU A 173 3.15 -5.01 3.90
N ASP A 174 3.64 -5.93 3.08
CA ASP A 174 3.82 -7.33 3.42
C ASP A 174 5.01 -7.56 4.35
N ALA A 175 5.26 -8.81 4.72
CA ALA A 175 6.30 -9.20 5.66
C ALA A 175 7.72 -8.91 5.12
N ALA A 176 7.95 -9.06 3.81
CA ALA A 176 9.22 -8.67 3.19
C ALA A 176 9.47 -7.17 3.31
N MET A 177 8.50 -6.33 2.92
CA MET A 177 8.59 -4.88 3.06
C MET A 177 8.68 -4.44 4.52
N THR A 178 7.99 -5.13 5.43
CA THR A 178 8.08 -4.88 6.88
C THR A 178 9.46 -5.20 7.45
N ALA A 179 10.15 -6.21 6.92
CA ALA A 179 11.53 -6.52 7.31
C ALA A 179 12.53 -5.45 6.83
N LEU A 180 12.24 -4.82 5.69
CA LEU A 180 13.07 -3.77 5.09
C LEU A 180 12.84 -2.39 5.71
N LEU A 181 11.58 -2.00 5.93
CA LEU A 181 11.22 -0.62 6.26
C LEU A 181 11.29 -0.29 7.76
N PRO A 182 11.39 1.00 8.13
CA PRO A 182 11.38 1.40 9.53
C PRO A 182 10.02 1.17 10.19
N LYS A 183 10.06 0.84 11.48
CA LYS A 183 8.87 0.65 12.32
C LYS A 183 8.30 2.01 12.80
N PRO A 184 7.01 2.06 13.15
CA PRO A 184 6.44 3.26 13.77
C PRO A 184 7.17 3.61 15.06
N VAL A 185 7.40 4.90 15.28
CA VAL A 185 8.05 5.44 16.50
C VAL A 185 7.06 5.50 17.65
N PHE A 186 5.80 5.85 17.36
CA PHE A 186 4.72 5.95 18.33
C PHE A 186 3.66 4.87 18.11
N ALA A 187 3.01 4.42 19.17
CA ALA A 187 1.95 3.41 19.09
C ALA A 187 0.73 3.85 18.27
N ASP A 188 0.45 5.16 18.23
CA ASP A 188 -0.64 5.77 17.48
C ASP A 188 -0.21 6.33 16.12
N GLN A 189 1.07 6.18 15.74
CA GLN A 189 1.57 6.62 14.45
C GLN A 189 1.00 5.77 13.33
N ARG A 190 0.21 6.39 12.45
CA ARG A 190 -0.48 5.71 11.34
C ARG A 190 0.31 5.72 10.03
N SER A 191 1.28 6.62 9.92
CA SER A 191 2.03 6.84 8.69
C SER A 191 3.46 7.27 8.95
N ALA A 192 4.34 7.01 7.99
CA ALA A 192 5.66 7.59 7.89
C ALA A 192 5.90 8.04 6.44
N VAL A 193 6.71 9.08 6.24
CA VAL A 193 7.10 9.57 4.92
C VAL A 193 8.58 9.29 4.73
N LEU A 194 8.89 8.61 3.63
CA LEU A 194 10.23 8.22 3.22
C LEU A 194 10.54 8.86 1.86
N ARG A 195 11.82 8.99 1.55
CA ARG A 195 12.28 9.41 0.23
C ARG A 195 12.86 8.23 -0.52
N PHE A 196 12.38 8.00 -1.74
CA PHE A 196 12.86 6.96 -2.63
C PHE A 196 13.61 7.62 -3.77
N ASN A 197 14.90 7.35 -3.88
CA ASN A 197 15.73 7.84 -4.97
C ASN A 197 15.84 6.77 -6.04
N SER A 198 15.70 7.14 -7.30
CA SER A 198 16.07 6.27 -8.42
C SER A 198 17.46 6.66 -8.91
N PRO A 199 18.50 5.84 -8.66
CA PRO A 199 19.84 6.12 -9.18
C PRO A 199 19.90 6.07 -10.71
N GLN A 200 19.07 5.23 -11.33
CA GLN A 200 18.99 5.07 -12.79
C GLN A 200 18.51 6.35 -13.48
N HIS A 201 17.56 7.06 -12.85
CA HIS A 201 16.90 8.22 -13.44
C HIS A 201 17.25 9.55 -12.77
N PHE A 202 18.09 9.53 -11.74
CA PHE A 202 18.47 10.71 -10.92
C PHE A 202 17.26 11.48 -10.38
N SER A 203 16.17 10.77 -10.08
CA SER A 203 14.91 11.31 -9.59
C SER A 203 14.64 10.88 -8.14
N SER A 204 13.81 11.64 -7.44
CA SER A 204 13.43 11.38 -6.06
C SER A 204 11.92 11.49 -5.90
N TYR A 205 11.34 10.53 -5.17
CA TYR A 205 9.92 10.41 -4.93
C TYR A 205 9.65 10.40 -3.44
N LEU A 206 8.58 11.07 -3.00
CA LEU A 206 8.07 10.91 -1.64
C LEU A 206 7.16 9.70 -1.60
N VAL A 207 7.38 8.82 -0.63
CA VAL A 207 6.59 7.61 -0.42
C VAL A 207 6.04 7.62 0.98
N GLU A 208 4.72 7.57 1.09
CA GLU A 208 4.04 7.43 2.36
C GLU A 208 3.85 5.94 2.68
N VAL A 209 4.45 5.50 3.79
CA VAL A 209 4.17 4.20 4.41
C VAL A 209 2.96 4.37 5.32
N ARG A 210 1.91 3.61 5.08
CA ARG A 210 0.71 3.53 5.93
C ARG A 210 0.79 2.24 6.73
N TYR A 211 0.92 2.37 8.04
CA TYR A 211 1.04 1.22 8.94
C TYR A 211 -0.33 0.53 9.13
N PRO A 212 -0.34 -0.80 9.35
CA PRO A 212 -1.58 -1.53 9.61
C PRO A 212 -2.27 -1.05 10.88
N THR A 213 -3.60 -1.01 10.87
CA THR A 213 -4.41 -0.59 12.04
C THR A 213 -5.63 -1.48 12.20
N GLY A 214 -5.75 -2.17 13.34
CA GLY A 214 -6.89 -3.06 13.60
C GLY A 214 -6.98 -4.17 12.54
N ASN A 215 -8.09 -4.20 11.79
CA ASN A 215 -8.32 -5.14 10.69
C ASN A 215 -7.91 -4.60 9.31
N ARG A 216 -7.15 -3.50 9.25
CA ARG A 216 -6.70 -2.89 7.99
C ARG A 216 -5.22 -3.13 7.78
N GLY A 217 -4.87 -3.70 6.63
CA GLY A 217 -3.48 -3.89 6.20
C GLY A 217 -2.74 -2.58 5.96
N GLY A 218 -1.42 -2.66 5.91
CA GLY A 218 -0.55 -1.55 5.54
C GLY A 218 -0.24 -1.52 4.04
N TRP A 219 0.25 -0.39 3.56
CA TRP A 219 0.73 -0.21 2.19
C TRP A 219 1.67 0.99 2.07
N LEU A 220 2.38 1.07 0.96
CA LEU A 220 3.15 2.22 0.52
C LEU A 220 2.40 2.89 -0.63
N GLN A 221 2.48 4.22 -0.74
CA GLN A 221 1.94 4.98 -1.87
C GLN A 221 2.85 6.16 -2.23
N GLY A 222 2.83 6.56 -3.51
CA GLY A 222 3.68 7.65 -4.02
C GLY A 222 4.65 7.24 -5.13
N LEU A 223 4.51 6.02 -5.66
CA LEU A 223 5.39 5.48 -6.71
C LEU A 223 4.76 5.52 -8.11
N GLU A 224 3.58 6.12 -8.25
CA GLU A 224 2.80 6.15 -9.51
C GLU A 224 3.62 6.73 -10.67
N ASP A 225 4.25 7.88 -10.47
CA ASP A 225 5.05 8.55 -11.51
C ASP A 225 6.24 7.67 -11.93
N PHE A 226 6.98 7.12 -10.96
CA PHE A 226 8.10 6.21 -11.25
C PHE A 226 7.65 4.97 -12.04
N PHE A 227 6.52 4.37 -11.65
CA PHE A 227 5.99 3.17 -12.29
C PHE A 227 5.48 3.45 -13.71
N HIS A 228 4.74 4.53 -13.92
CA HIS A 228 4.19 4.87 -15.24
C HIS A 228 5.24 5.40 -16.21
N GLU A 229 6.30 6.06 -15.73
CA GLU A 229 7.36 6.60 -16.59
C GLU A 229 8.38 5.54 -17.03
N HIS A 230 8.63 4.52 -16.21
CA HIS A 230 9.76 3.62 -16.43
C HIS A 230 9.40 2.13 -16.51
N LEU A 231 8.23 1.73 -16.00
CA LEU A 231 7.87 0.33 -15.81
C LEU A 231 6.53 -0.04 -16.44
N VAL A 232 6.29 -1.35 -16.46
CA VAL A 232 5.01 -1.97 -16.83
C VAL A 232 4.63 -2.98 -15.74
N PRO A 233 3.37 -3.47 -15.71
CA PRO A 233 3.02 -4.63 -14.89
C PRO A 233 3.97 -5.80 -15.17
N GLY A 234 4.28 -6.59 -14.16
CA GLY A 234 5.24 -7.69 -14.23
C GLY A 234 6.70 -7.26 -14.13
N ALA A 235 7.02 -5.96 -14.06
CA ALA A 235 8.42 -5.50 -13.93
C ALA A 235 9.03 -5.91 -12.59
N LEU A 236 10.31 -6.32 -12.61
CA LEU A 236 11.07 -6.63 -11.41
C LEU A 236 11.70 -5.37 -10.82
N ILE A 237 11.30 -5.00 -9.61
CA ILE A 237 11.87 -3.87 -8.86
C ILE A 237 12.69 -4.35 -7.68
N THR A 238 13.70 -3.55 -7.33
CA THR A 238 14.50 -3.71 -6.12
C THR A 238 14.43 -2.43 -5.29
N ILE A 239 14.12 -2.57 -4.01
CA ILE A 239 14.12 -1.48 -3.03
C ILE A 239 15.19 -1.79 -2.00
N SER A 240 16.08 -0.83 -1.72
CA SER A 240 17.19 -1.02 -0.78
C SER A 240 17.36 0.16 0.17
N ARG A 241 17.86 -0.11 1.38
CA ARG A 241 18.25 0.92 2.34
C ARG A 241 19.46 1.70 1.84
N THR A 242 19.52 2.98 2.22
CA THR A 242 20.73 3.80 2.07
C THR A 242 21.34 4.09 3.44
N ASP A 243 22.40 4.91 3.47
CA ASP A 243 23.02 5.36 4.73
C ASP A 243 22.06 6.20 5.60
N ALA A 244 21.09 6.87 4.98
CA ALA A 244 20.07 7.63 5.69
C ALA A 244 18.83 6.77 5.96
N VAL A 245 18.40 6.69 7.21
CA VAL A 245 17.31 5.82 7.68
C VAL A 245 15.95 6.08 7.03
N ASN A 246 15.73 7.29 6.52
CA ASN A 246 14.50 7.72 5.85
C ASN A 246 14.64 7.80 4.32
N VAL A 247 15.79 7.37 3.76
CA VAL A 247 16.06 7.42 2.32
C VAL A 247 16.34 5.99 1.81
N PHE A 248 15.64 5.62 0.76
CA PHE A 248 15.72 4.33 0.10
C PHE A 248 16.11 4.52 -1.36
N SER A 249 16.73 3.51 -1.96
CA SER A 249 16.92 3.43 -3.40
C SER A 249 15.85 2.53 -4.01
N ILE A 250 15.32 2.91 -5.17
CA ILE A 250 14.50 2.06 -6.02
C ILE A 250 15.15 1.93 -7.39
N SER A 251 15.29 0.69 -7.84
CA SER A 251 15.81 0.34 -9.17
C SER A 251 15.01 -0.80 -9.78
N TYR A 252 15.23 -1.06 -11.04
CA TYR A 252 14.71 -2.21 -11.77
C TYR A 252 15.79 -2.78 -12.67
N GLU A 253 15.63 -4.04 -13.08
CA GLU A 253 16.54 -4.66 -14.04
C GLU A 253 16.18 -4.22 -15.46
N GLU A 254 17.14 -3.66 -16.18
CA GLU A 254 16.96 -3.21 -17.56
C GLU A 254 17.00 -4.41 -18.53
N ALA A 255 16.23 -4.31 -19.61
CA ALA A 255 16.17 -5.31 -20.67
C ALA A 255 16.14 -4.63 -22.05
N ASP A 256 16.30 -5.45 -23.09
CA ASP A 256 16.18 -4.98 -24.47
C ASP A 256 14.78 -4.41 -24.76
N GLU A 257 14.72 -3.47 -25.72
CA GLU A 257 13.48 -2.84 -26.15
C GLU A 257 12.44 -3.90 -26.53
N THR A 258 11.32 -3.90 -25.81
CA THR A 258 10.19 -4.80 -26.06
C THR A 258 8.94 -3.98 -26.31
N MET A 259 8.14 -4.39 -27.29
CA MET A 259 6.85 -3.78 -27.59
C MET A 259 5.74 -4.81 -27.41
N ALA A 260 4.82 -4.51 -26.50
CA ALA A 260 3.67 -5.35 -26.21
C ALA A 260 2.39 -4.54 -26.17
N ARG A 261 1.26 -5.21 -26.35
CA ARG A 261 -0.06 -4.57 -26.24
C ARG A 261 -0.69 -4.92 -24.89
N LEU A 262 -0.48 -4.05 -23.92
CA LEU A 262 -0.76 -4.28 -22.50
C LEU A 262 -2.09 -3.65 -22.07
N LEU A 263 -2.68 -4.23 -21.02
CA LEU A 263 -3.86 -3.68 -20.37
C LEU A 263 -3.55 -2.29 -19.78
N THR A 264 -4.53 -1.40 -19.85
CA THR A 264 -4.49 -0.04 -19.30
C THR A 264 -5.88 0.31 -18.77
N PHE A 265 -5.96 1.24 -17.83
CA PHE A 265 -7.24 1.74 -17.32
C PHE A 265 -7.59 3.12 -17.91
N ASP A 266 -8.72 3.20 -18.62
CA ASP A 266 -9.27 4.48 -19.09
C ASP A 266 -10.20 5.04 -18.01
N GLU A 267 -9.66 5.94 -17.18
CA GLU A 267 -10.40 6.59 -16.10
C GLU A 267 -11.63 7.34 -16.57
N LYS A 268 -11.55 8.01 -17.72
CA LYS A 268 -12.66 8.82 -18.26
C LYS A 268 -13.85 7.94 -18.61
N LYS A 269 -13.58 6.71 -19.08
CA LYS A 269 -14.62 5.73 -19.41
C LYS A 269 -14.90 4.74 -18.28
N ASN A 270 -14.10 4.74 -17.22
CA ASN A 270 -14.06 3.74 -16.15
C ASN A 270 -14.03 2.30 -16.71
N LYS A 271 -13.17 2.06 -17.71
CA LYS A 271 -13.08 0.79 -18.42
C LYS A 271 -11.64 0.42 -18.73
N PHE A 272 -11.35 -0.87 -18.77
CA PHE A 272 -10.06 -1.36 -19.21
C PHE A 272 -9.94 -1.36 -20.74
N SER A 273 -8.75 -1.05 -21.22
CA SER A 273 -8.41 -1.01 -22.64
C SER A 273 -7.00 -1.56 -22.87
N PHE A 274 -6.59 -1.71 -24.13
CA PHE A 274 -5.28 -2.23 -24.47
C PHE A 274 -4.52 -1.24 -25.35
N ALA A 275 -3.33 -0.86 -24.93
CA ALA A 275 -2.46 0.09 -25.61
C ALA A 275 -1.11 -0.56 -25.97
N ASN A 276 -0.51 -0.13 -27.07
CA ASN A 276 0.86 -0.53 -27.40
C ASN A 276 1.79 0.24 -26.46
N MET A 277 2.63 -0.50 -25.73
CA MET A 277 3.62 0.04 -24.82
C MET A 277 5.00 -0.47 -25.25
N THR A 278 5.96 0.43 -25.28
CA THR A 278 7.38 0.10 -25.43
C THR A 278 8.03 0.25 -24.07
N PHE A 279 8.77 -0.76 -23.62
CA PHE A 279 9.43 -0.77 -22.33
C PHE A 279 10.83 -1.41 -22.43
N TYR A 280 11.65 -1.11 -21.42
CA TYR A 280 13.08 -1.46 -21.35
C TYR A 280 13.44 -2.09 -19.99
N CYS A 281 12.47 -2.67 -19.30
CA CYS A 281 12.64 -3.34 -18.02
C CYS A 281 12.40 -4.84 -18.18
N MET A 282 13.11 -5.64 -17.40
CA MET A 282 12.84 -7.06 -17.26
C MET A 282 11.49 -7.27 -16.60
N VAL A 283 10.74 -8.21 -17.15
CA VAL A 283 9.37 -8.54 -16.76
C VAL A 283 9.22 -10.04 -16.59
N ASP A 284 8.32 -10.44 -15.70
CA ASP A 284 7.77 -11.79 -15.70
C ASP A 284 6.64 -11.85 -16.74
N ASP A 285 6.84 -12.64 -17.80
CA ASP A 285 5.87 -12.82 -18.88
C ASP A 285 4.54 -13.38 -18.37
N ASP A 286 4.55 -14.18 -17.30
CA ASP A 286 3.34 -14.74 -16.69
C ASP A 286 2.54 -13.69 -15.89
N LEU A 287 3.16 -12.53 -15.59
CA LEU A 287 2.53 -11.41 -14.91
C LEU A 287 2.11 -10.28 -15.86
N LEU A 288 2.47 -10.37 -17.15
CA LEU A 288 2.09 -9.37 -18.14
C LEU A 288 0.62 -9.53 -18.57
N PRO A 289 -0.25 -8.53 -18.36
CA PRO A 289 -1.63 -8.57 -18.80
C PRO A 289 -1.72 -8.22 -20.30
N GLU A 290 -1.17 -9.08 -21.15
CA GLU A 290 -1.17 -8.90 -22.61
C GLU A 290 -2.53 -9.15 -23.25
N GLN A 291 -2.82 -8.46 -24.37
CA GLN A 291 -4.08 -8.61 -25.08
C GLN A 291 -4.34 -10.03 -25.60
N ASN A 292 -3.29 -10.76 -26.02
CA ASN A 292 -3.45 -12.08 -26.62
C ASN A 292 -4.05 -13.09 -25.63
N HIS A 293 -3.67 -12.96 -24.36
CA HIS A 293 -4.11 -13.86 -23.29
C HIS A 293 -5.29 -13.29 -22.50
N TYR A 294 -5.24 -12.00 -22.17
CA TYR A 294 -6.22 -11.33 -21.31
C TYR A 294 -7.23 -10.45 -22.06
N GLY A 295 -7.40 -10.66 -23.37
CA GLY A 295 -8.28 -9.86 -24.23
C GLY A 295 -9.73 -9.76 -23.75
N LYS A 296 -10.22 -10.72 -22.95
CA LYS A 296 -11.56 -10.71 -22.32
C LYS A 296 -11.75 -9.56 -21.33
N LEU A 297 -10.68 -8.97 -20.80
CA LEU A 297 -10.73 -7.78 -19.94
C LEU A 297 -11.05 -6.49 -20.71
N ARG A 298 -11.00 -6.51 -22.04
CA ARG A 298 -11.28 -5.32 -22.86
C ARG A 298 -12.69 -4.80 -22.63
N ASN A 299 -12.82 -3.49 -22.42
CA ASN A 299 -14.08 -2.80 -22.11
C ASN A 299 -14.77 -3.24 -20.81
N LEU A 300 -14.11 -4.07 -20.00
CA LEU A 300 -14.60 -4.43 -18.69
C LEU A 300 -14.67 -3.16 -17.83
N LYS A 301 -15.82 -2.94 -17.19
CA LYS A 301 -16.02 -1.77 -16.34
C LYS A 301 -15.37 -2.05 -14.99
N ALA A 302 -14.53 -1.15 -14.51
CA ALA A 302 -13.94 -1.32 -13.20
C ALA A 302 -14.98 -1.08 -12.09
N PHE A 303 -14.95 -1.93 -11.06
CA PHE A 303 -15.72 -1.74 -9.84
C PHE A 303 -15.30 -0.47 -9.13
N ALA A 304 -16.25 0.17 -8.44
CA ALA A 304 -15.90 1.24 -7.51
C ALA A 304 -15.00 0.68 -6.39
N MET A 305 -14.08 1.49 -5.87
CA MET A 305 -13.11 1.04 -4.86
C MET A 305 -13.77 0.40 -3.63
N GLY A 306 -14.88 0.97 -3.15
CA GLY A 306 -15.66 0.41 -2.05
C GLY A 306 -16.29 -0.97 -2.35
N GLU A 307 -16.52 -1.34 -3.61
CA GLU A 307 -17.05 -2.66 -3.98
C GLU A 307 -15.95 -3.72 -4.06
N ARG A 308 -14.73 -3.33 -4.45
CA ARG A 308 -13.57 -4.22 -4.59
C ARG A 308 -13.21 -4.95 -3.28
N ARG A 309 -13.59 -4.40 -2.11
CA ARG A 309 -13.41 -5.08 -0.81
C ARG A 309 -14.17 -6.42 -0.69
N LYS A 310 -15.21 -6.65 -1.51
CA LYS A 310 -15.99 -7.89 -1.51
C LYS A 310 -15.26 -8.99 -2.27
N ALA A 311 -14.33 -9.68 -1.60
CA ALA A 311 -13.39 -10.62 -2.22
C ALA A 311 -14.07 -11.69 -3.09
N GLU A 312 -15.09 -12.35 -2.56
CA GLU A 312 -15.85 -13.40 -3.24
C GLU A 312 -16.56 -12.88 -4.50
N MET A 313 -17.20 -11.70 -4.41
CA MET A 313 -17.87 -11.09 -5.56
C MET A 313 -16.88 -10.81 -6.70
N ILE A 314 -15.68 -10.33 -6.38
CA ILE A 314 -14.64 -10.08 -7.37
C ILE A 314 -14.16 -11.42 -7.96
N LEU A 315 -13.99 -12.46 -7.15
CA LEU A 315 -13.62 -13.79 -7.64
C LEU A 315 -14.67 -14.36 -8.59
N GLU A 316 -15.95 -14.34 -8.22
CA GLU A 316 -17.05 -14.78 -9.10
C GLU A 316 -17.01 -14.04 -10.44
N HIS A 317 -16.86 -12.72 -10.39
CA HIS A 317 -16.82 -11.90 -11.60
C HIS A 317 -15.61 -12.21 -12.50
N VAL A 318 -14.44 -12.44 -11.89
CA VAL A 318 -13.24 -12.85 -12.62
C VAL A 318 -13.45 -14.22 -13.26
N CYS A 319 -14.05 -15.18 -12.55
CA CYS A 319 -14.34 -16.50 -13.11
C CYS A 319 -15.31 -16.43 -14.31
N GLU A 320 -16.36 -15.62 -14.23
CA GLU A 320 -17.30 -15.41 -15.36
C GLU A 320 -16.63 -14.70 -16.55
N THR A 321 -15.72 -13.77 -16.27
CA THR A 321 -15.07 -12.96 -17.32
C THR A 321 -13.95 -13.73 -18.02
N MET A 322 -13.08 -14.39 -17.26
CA MET A 322 -11.91 -15.08 -17.80
C MET A 322 -12.22 -16.51 -18.23
N GLY A 323 -13.23 -17.14 -17.64
CA GLY A 323 -13.52 -18.55 -17.87
C GLY A 323 -13.88 -18.92 -19.29
N GLU A 324 -13.50 -20.12 -19.68
CA GLU A 324 -14.03 -20.80 -20.85
C GLU A 324 -15.38 -21.40 -20.50
N ARG A 325 -16.41 -21.02 -21.26
CA ARG A 325 -17.75 -21.50 -20.98
C ARG A 325 -17.85 -22.99 -21.30
N SER A 326 -18.11 -23.77 -20.27
CA SER A 326 -18.56 -25.16 -20.33
C SER A 326 -20.03 -25.22 -19.86
N GLY A 327 -20.81 -26.22 -20.25
CA GLY A 327 -22.22 -26.32 -19.85
C GLY A 327 -23.23 -25.57 -20.74
N SER A 328 -24.50 -25.60 -20.33
CA SER A 328 -25.64 -25.17 -21.15
C SER A 328 -26.00 -23.69 -20.92
N ARG A 329 -27.02 -23.19 -21.62
CA ARG A 329 -27.52 -21.83 -21.40
C ARG A 329 -28.13 -21.66 -20.01
N ASP A 330 -28.84 -22.69 -19.54
CA ASP A 330 -29.58 -22.69 -18.27
C ASP A 330 -28.72 -23.10 -17.08
N GLN A 331 -27.59 -23.78 -17.33
CA GLN A 331 -26.59 -24.16 -16.34
C GLN A 331 -25.20 -23.78 -16.86
N PRO A 332 -24.87 -22.47 -16.85
CA PRO A 332 -23.54 -22.03 -17.27
C PRO A 332 -22.50 -22.57 -16.29
N MET A 333 -21.35 -22.98 -16.84
CA MET A 333 -20.16 -23.36 -16.10
C MET A 333 -18.97 -22.68 -16.75
N TYR A 334 -17.97 -22.32 -15.96
CA TYR A 334 -16.81 -21.59 -16.42
C TYR A 334 -15.56 -22.32 -15.95
N ARG A 335 -14.73 -22.75 -16.89
CA ARG A 335 -13.43 -23.34 -16.60
C ARG A 335 -12.36 -22.25 -16.59
N VAL A 336 -11.58 -22.18 -15.52
CA VAL A 336 -10.50 -21.19 -15.34
C VAL A 336 -9.23 -21.87 -14.84
N THR A 337 -8.06 -21.28 -15.13
CA THR A 337 -6.80 -21.65 -14.49
C THR A 337 -6.49 -20.75 -13.31
N PHE A 338 -5.61 -21.18 -12.40
CA PHE A 338 -5.20 -20.33 -11.27
C PHE A 338 -4.53 -19.04 -11.74
N ASP A 339 -3.61 -19.11 -12.71
CA ASP A 339 -2.84 -17.96 -13.16
C ASP A 339 -3.72 -16.92 -13.89
N ASP A 340 -4.70 -17.37 -14.68
CA ASP A 340 -5.67 -16.46 -15.31
C ASP A 340 -6.47 -15.68 -14.26
N VAL A 341 -6.93 -16.38 -13.23
CA VAL A 341 -7.68 -15.77 -12.13
C VAL A 341 -6.75 -14.84 -11.35
N PHE A 342 -5.50 -15.23 -11.09
CA PHE A 342 -4.56 -14.42 -10.33
C PHE A 342 -4.30 -13.07 -10.99
N ILE A 343 -4.02 -13.04 -12.29
CA ILE A 343 -3.79 -11.79 -13.02
C ILE A 343 -5.06 -10.95 -13.11
N ALA A 344 -6.18 -11.54 -13.54
CA ALA A 344 -7.42 -10.79 -13.67
C ALA A 344 -7.98 -10.30 -12.32
N TYR A 345 -7.74 -11.04 -11.24
CA TYR A 345 -8.08 -10.59 -9.88
C TYR A 345 -7.21 -9.41 -9.48
N ASN A 346 -5.89 -9.49 -9.68
CA ASN A 346 -4.94 -8.42 -9.42
C ASN A 346 -5.05 -7.22 -10.38
N VAL A 347 -5.90 -7.27 -11.41
CA VAL A 347 -6.32 -6.07 -12.16
C VAL A 347 -7.35 -5.27 -11.36
N LEU A 348 -8.20 -5.96 -10.59
CA LEU A 348 -9.31 -5.36 -9.85
C LEU A 348 -8.94 -5.07 -8.40
N ARG A 349 -8.18 -5.94 -7.74
CA ARG A 349 -7.84 -5.87 -6.31
C ARG A 349 -6.51 -6.58 -6.04
N PRO A 350 -5.63 -6.02 -5.17
CA PRO A 350 -4.42 -6.72 -4.75
C PRO A 350 -4.74 -8.01 -3.98
N ALA A 351 -4.01 -9.08 -4.31
CA ALA A 351 -4.09 -10.37 -3.66
C ALA A 351 -2.75 -11.12 -3.77
N SER A 352 -2.36 -11.81 -2.69
CA SER A 352 -1.34 -12.86 -2.74
C SER A 352 -1.88 -14.13 -3.39
N ARG A 353 -0.97 -15.01 -3.85
CA ARG A 353 -1.36 -16.33 -4.36
C ARG A 353 -2.00 -17.17 -3.24
N SER A 354 -1.47 -17.08 -2.03
CA SER A 354 -2.00 -17.79 -0.86
C SER A 354 -3.43 -17.36 -0.50
N PHE A 355 -3.72 -16.05 -0.54
CA PHE A 355 -5.07 -15.51 -0.32
C PHE A 355 -6.05 -16.02 -1.37
N LEU A 356 -5.68 -15.90 -2.64
CA LEU A 356 -6.55 -16.29 -3.74
C LEU A 356 -6.83 -17.80 -3.73
N GLN A 357 -5.81 -18.62 -3.44
CA GLN A 357 -5.97 -20.06 -3.31
C GLN A 357 -6.91 -20.43 -2.16
N ALA A 358 -6.79 -19.78 -1.01
CA ALA A 358 -7.70 -19.97 0.11
C ALA A 358 -9.13 -19.56 -0.24
N LEU A 359 -9.29 -18.43 -0.94
CA LEU A 359 -10.60 -17.96 -1.39
C LEU A 359 -11.25 -18.97 -2.33
N ILE A 360 -10.53 -19.47 -3.35
CA ILE A 360 -11.00 -20.51 -4.27
C ILE A 360 -11.40 -21.78 -3.53
N ASN A 361 -10.56 -22.27 -2.62
CA ASN A 361 -10.80 -23.52 -1.89
C ASN A 361 -12.00 -23.43 -0.93
N SER A 362 -12.29 -22.25 -0.42
CA SER A 362 -13.43 -22.02 0.49
C SER A 362 -14.74 -21.71 -0.24
N HIS A 363 -14.69 -21.41 -1.54
CA HIS A 363 -15.84 -20.93 -2.29
C HIS A 363 -16.79 -22.07 -2.70
N PRO A 364 -18.09 -22.05 -2.32
CA PRO A 364 -19.01 -23.18 -2.54
C PRO A 364 -19.31 -23.46 -4.02
N SER A 365 -19.21 -22.44 -4.87
CA SER A 365 -19.48 -22.52 -6.31
C SER A 365 -18.26 -22.88 -7.16
N ILE A 366 -17.09 -23.08 -6.55
CA ILE A 366 -15.85 -23.40 -7.27
C ILE A 366 -15.38 -24.79 -6.86
N ALA A 367 -15.11 -25.65 -7.84
CA ALA A 367 -14.56 -26.98 -7.64
C ALA A 367 -13.32 -27.19 -8.52
N ALA A 368 -12.37 -28.01 -8.08
CA ALA A 368 -11.27 -28.44 -8.94
C ALA A 368 -11.80 -29.24 -10.14
N ASP A 369 -11.24 -29.02 -11.33
CA ASP A 369 -11.61 -29.75 -12.53
C ASP A 369 -10.97 -31.16 -12.52
N PRO A 370 -11.76 -32.25 -12.45
CA PRO A 370 -11.20 -33.61 -12.45
C PRO A 370 -10.56 -33.99 -13.79
N ALA A 371 -10.92 -33.31 -14.89
CA ALA A 371 -10.38 -33.59 -16.22
C ALA A 371 -9.06 -32.85 -16.50
N ALA A 372 -8.75 -31.81 -15.72
CA ALA A 372 -7.58 -30.97 -15.93
C ALA A 372 -6.98 -30.47 -14.61
N PRO A 373 -5.90 -31.12 -14.13
CA PRO A 373 -5.17 -30.67 -12.95
C PRO A 373 -4.75 -29.19 -13.07
N GLY A 374 -4.97 -28.41 -12.01
CA GLY A 374 -4.66 -26.97 -11.99
C GLY A 374 -5.74 -26.07 -12.58
N SER A 375 -6.83 -26.63 -13.12
CA SER A 375 -8.02 -25.89 -13.54
C SER A 375 -9.14 -25.99 -12.49
N PHE A 376 -10.02 -24.99 -12.47
CA PHE A 376 -11.21 -24.94 -11.63
C PHE A 376 -12.46 -24.74 -12.47
N LEU A 377 -13.58 -25.30 -12.01
CA LEU A 377 -14.92 -25.14 -12.57
C LEU A 377 -15.72 -24.24 -11.63
N PHE A 378 -16.14 -23.08 -12.13
CA PHE A 378 -17.06 -22.18 -11.45
C PHE A 378 -18.48 -22.38 -11.99
N THR A 379 -19.42 -22.65 -11.09
CA THR A 379 -20.85 -22.72 -11.41
C THR A 379 -21.57 -21.55 -10.74
N PRO A 380 -22.03 -20.54 -11.50
CA PRO A 380 -22.79 -19.42 -10.95
C PRO A 380 -23.99 -19.92 -10.14
N PRO A 381 -24.29 -19.33 -8.97
CA PRO A 381 -25.52 -19.64 -8.26
C PRO A 381 -26.73 -19.38 -9.16
N SER A 382 -27.72 -20.28 -9.13
CA SER A 382 -28.95 -20.15 -9.89
C SER A 382 -29.66 -18.85 -9.53
N VAL A 383 -29.81 -17.96 -10.50
CA VAL A 383 -30.62 -16.75 -10.33
C VAL A 383 -32.08 -17.19 -10.38
N GLU A 384 -32.81 -17.09 -9.27
CA GLU A 384 -34.27 -17.07 -9.32
C GLU A 384 -34.68 -15.82 -10.09
N ARG A 385 -34.86 -15.93 -11.41
CA ARG A 385 -35.42 -14.86 -12.22
C ARG A 385 -36.84 -14.61 -11.73
N GLY A 386 -37.06 -13.49 -11.05
CA GLY A 386 -38.40 -12.94 -10.88
C GLY A 386 -39.03 -12.73 -12.26
N ALA A 387 -40.31 -13.04 -12.40
CA ALA A 387 -41.02 -13.13 -13.68
C ALA A 387 -41.09 -11.83 -14.52
N ASP A 388 -40.49 -10.73 -14.07
CA ASP A 388 -40.67 -9.38 -14.66
C ASP A 388 -39.47 -8.85 -15.47
N GLU A 389 -38.35 -9.58 -15.58
CA GLU A 389 -37.16 -9.11 -16.34
C GLU A 389 -36.95 -9.80 -17.70
N ALA A 390 -37.95 -10.55 -18.19
CA ALA A 390 -37.77 -11.40 -19.37
C ALA A 390 -37.83 -10.68 -20.73
N GLU A 391 -38.19 -9.40 -20.82
CA GLU A 391 -38.56 -8.79 -22.11
C GLU A 391 -37.51 -7.88 -22.79
N ASP A 392 -36.40 -7.49 -22.15
CA ASP A 392 -35.51 -6.44 -22.73
C ASP A 392 -34.08 -6.87 -23.15
N GLU A 393 -33.72 -8.17 -23.08
CA GLU A 393 -32.33 -8.62 -23.33
C GLU A 393 -32.02 -9.08 -24.78
N GLU A 394 -32.89 -8.87 -25.76
CA GLU A 394 -32.72 -9.53 -27.07
C GLU A 394 -31.63 -8.97 -28.01
N ASN A 395 -30.90 -7.89 -27.69
CA ASN A 395 -29.92 -7.33 -28.65
C ASN A 395 -28.67 -6.60 -28.09
N LEU A 396 -28.18 -6.94 -26.90
CA LEU A 396 -26.89 -6.42 -26.43
C LEU A 396 -25.86 -7.54 -26.21
N PRO A 397 -24.57 -7.34 -26.55
CA PRO A 397 -23.53 -8.27 -26.14
C PRO A 397 -23.52 -8.33 -24.61
N ILE A 398 -23.80 -9.52 -24.09
CA ILE A 398 -23.93 -9.80 -22.65
C ILE A 398 -22.55 -9.56 -22.01
N GLN A 399 -22.37 -8.38 -21.41
CA GLN A 399 -21.28 -8.16 -20.47
C GLN A 399 -21.56 -9.02 -19.22
N PRO A 400 -20.54 -9.58 -18.54
CA PRO A 400 -20.73 -10.18 -17.23
C PRO A 400 -21.47 -9.16 -16.35
N THR A 401 -22.67 -9.52 -15.91
CA THR A 401 -23.55 -8.58 -15.24
C THR A 401 -22.88 -8.17 -13.93
N LEU A 402 -22.70 -6.87 -13.74
CA LEU A 402 -22.46 -6.32 -12.40
C LEU A 402 -23.68 -6.72 -11.58
N ARG A 403 -23.60 -7.84 -10.86
CA ARG A 403 -24.70 -8.37 -10.06
C ARG A 403 -25.11 -7.29 -9.06
N ARG A 404 -26.15 -6.53 -9.39
CA ARG A 404 -26.89 -5.73 -8.43
C ARG A 404 -27.59 -6.71 -7.50
N ARG A 405 -26.88 -7.23 -6.49
CA ARG A 405 -27.53 -7.84 -5.35
C ARG A 405 -28.34 -6.73 -4.68
N SER A 406 -29.62 -6.63 -5.04
CA SER A 406 -30.64 -5.91 -4.27
C SER A 406 -30.86 -6.67 -2.97
N GLY A 407 -29.93 -6.51 -2.03
CA GLY A 407 -30.11 -6.90 -0.65
C GLY A 407 -30.56 -5.67 0.12
N ARG A 408 -31.84 -5.66 0.53
CA ARG A 408 -32.33 -4.80 1.61
C ARG A 408 -31.38 -4.94 2.80
N TYR A 409 -30.62 -3.91 3.11
CA TYR A 409 -30.05 -3.71 4.43
C TYR A 409 -30.53 -2.37 4.91
N ILE A 410 -31.19 -2.45 6.05
CA ILE A 410 -31.92 -1.43 6.78
C ILE A 410 -31.04 -0.19 6.94
N GLU A 411 -31.59 0.96 6.57
CA GLU A 411 -31.18 2.25 7.12
C GLU A 411 -31.47 2.18 8.62
N ASP A 412 -30.44 1.93 9.41
CA ASP A 412 -30.39 2.31 10.82
C ASP A 412 -28.99 2.90 11.01
N ASP A 413 -28.91 4.23 11.06
CA ASP A 413 -28.26 4.96 12.15
C ASP A 413 -28.37 6.47 11.89
N GLU A 414 -29.13 7.12 12.79
CA GLU A 414 -28.99 8.54 13.16
C GLU A 414 -27.63 8.83 13.79
#